data_AF-A0A2E1S5D2-F1
#
_entry.id   AF-A0A2E1S5D2-F1
#
_cell.length_a   1.000
_cell.length_b   1.000
_cell.length_c   1.000
_cell.angle_alpha   90.00
_cell.angle_beta   90.00
_cell.angle_gamma   90.00
#
_symmetry.space_group_name_H-M   'P 1'
#
loop_
_entity.id
_entity.type
_entity.pdbx_description
1 polymer ?
#
loop_
_entity_poly.entity_id
_entity_poly.type
_entity_poly.pdbx_seq_one_letter_code
_entity_poly.pdbx_strand_id
1 'polypeptide(L)'
;MFRKRKPSSAIDPQQLSLVEHAQKRIAQKTWFHRHLLTSLFLIFFALIANLAFEYKLEFMPFNTNWSFSLATLLGALLIIHFLRVYVFYSFMGKAWEAKQMKFLLEKQALKVEKLKRNMDKEAALKASAEWERENQKTNITIIAAAAENNALGKDNKLIWHLSDDLKHFKNLTKGHHVIMGRKTFESMPNALPNRTNVVITKQKDYRADGVHIVYSLEAALALAQEDEQPFIIGGGEIYRQGLAYADSIELTRVHADFEADTFFPDIDPAKWREVWRENRDSDEKHQHAFSFIRYEKIKI
;
A
#
# COMPACT_ATOMS: atom_id res chain seq x y z
N MET A 1 4.79 0.55 -20.52
CA MET A 1 4.58 -0.33 -21.70
C MET A 1 3.67 -1.48 -21.29
N PHE A 2 2.35 -1.33 -21.48
CA PHE A 2 1.37 -2.34 -21.06
C PHE A 2 1.38 -3.52 -22.04
N ARG A 3 1.91 -4.66 -21.59
CA ARG A 3 1.88 -5.92 -22.35
C ARG A 3 0.43 -6.40 -22.42
N LYS A 4 -0.29 -6.03 -23.48
CA LYS A 4 -1.61 -6.60 -23.80
C LYS A 4 -1.48 -8.12 -23.80
N ARG A 5 -2.10 -8.79 -22.82
CA ARG A 5 -2.21 -10.26 -22.84
C ARG A 5 -3.01 -10.61 -24.09
N LYS A 6 -2.42 -11.41 -24.99
CA LYS A 6 -3.16 -11.99 -26.12
C LYS A 6 -4.39 -12.72 -25.55
N PRO A 7 -5.59 -12.54 -26.12
CA PRO A 7 -6.74 -13.33 -25.71
C PRO A 7 -6.41 -14.80 -25.95
N SER A 8 -6.41 -15.59 -24.88
CA SER A 8 -6.26 -17.03 -24.95
C SER A 8 -7.45 -17.56 -25.75
N SER A 9 -7.21 -18.02 -26.97
CA SER A 9 -8.21 -18.65 -27.85
C SER A 9 -8.58 -20.07 -27.41
N ALA A 10 -8.36 -20.42 -26.14
CA ALA A 10 -8.75 -21.69 -25.59
C ALA A 10 -10.26 -21.65 -25.33
N ILE A 11 -11.01 -22.45 -26.09
CA ILE A 11 -12.44 -22.66 -25.86
C ILE A 11 -12.61 -23.13 -24.40
N ASP A 12 -13.42 -22.41 -23.62
CA ASP A 12 -13.67 -22.75 -22.23
C ASP A 12 -14.28 -24.16 -22.16
N PRO A 13 -13.61 -25.14 -21.51
CA PRO A 13 -14.13 -26.49 -21.37
C PRO A 13 -15.55 -26.55 -20.78
N GLN A 14 -15.94 -25.55 -19.98
CA GLN A 14 -17.30 -25.43 -19.46
C GLN A 14 -18.29 -25.09 -20.57
N GLN A 15 -17.98 -24.09 -21.41
CA GLN A 15 -18.81 -23.72 -22.55
C GLN A 15 -18.95 -24.89 -23.52
N LEU A 16 -17.86 -25.62 -23.78
CA LEU A 16 -17.89 -26.82 -24.61
C LEU A 16 -18.85 -27.88 -24.03
N SER A 17 -18.72 -28.19 -22.73
CA SER A 17 -19.61 -29.16 -22.08
C SER A 17 -21.09 -28.73 -22.11
N LEU A 18 -21.38 -27.44 -21.93
CA LEU A 18 -22.73 -26.90 -22.01
C LEU A 18 -23.30 -27.03 -23.43
N VAL A 19 -22.49 -26.73 -24.45
CA VAL A 19 -22.88 -26.89 -25.86
C VAL A 19 -23.14 -28.35 -26.20
N GLU A 20 -22.27 -29.28 -25.79
CA GLU A 20 -22.46 -30.71 -25.99
C GLU A 20 -23.76 -31.22 -25.35
N HIS A 21 -24.05 -30.79 -24.11
CA HIS A 21 -25.30 -31.12 -23.43
C HIS A 21 -26.53 -30.53 -24.14
N ALA A 22 -26.45 -29.28 -24.61
CA ALA A 22 -27.51 -28.64 -25.37
C ALA A 22 -27.77 -29.35 -26.71
N GLN A 23 -26.72 -29.75 -27.42
CA GLN A 23 -26.82 -30.51 -28.67
C GLN A 23 -27.49 -31.88 -28.46
N LYS A 24 -27.08 -32.62 -27.42
CA LYS A 24 -27.73 -33.89 -27.05
C LYS A 24 -29.22 -33.68 -26.73
N ARG A 25 -29.56 -32.57 -26.06
CA ARG A 25 -30.95 -32.22 -25.74
C ARG A 25 -31.78 -31.92 -26.98
N ILE A 26 -31.21 -31.19 -27.93
CA ILE A 26 -31.86 -30.89 -29.22
C ILE A 26 -32.12 -32.21 -29.96
N ALA A 27 -31.11 -33.06 -30.08
CA ALA A 27 -31.23 -34.36 -30.76
C ALA A 27 -32.34 -35.24 -30.17
N GLN A 28 -32.45 -35.33 -28.83
CA GLN A 28 -33.52 -36.07 -28.16
C GLN A 28 -34.91 -35.53 -28.51
N LYS A 29 -35.10 -34.21 -28.50
CA LYS A 29 -36.39 -33.58 -28.84
C LYS A 29 -36.73 -33.78 -30.31
N THR A 30 -35.75 -33.67 -31.20
CA THR A 30 -35.92 -33.95 -32.64
C THR A 30 -36.30 -35.40 -32.88
N TRP A 31 -35.69 -36.34 -32.16
CA TRP A 31 -36.02 -37.77 -32.25
C TRP A 31 -37.45 -38.07 -31.76
N PHE A 32 -37.89 -37.41 -30.69
CA PHE A 32 -39.29 -37.44 -30.25
C PHE A 32 -40.25 -36.91 -31.31
N HIS A 33 -39.95 -35.75 -31.91
CA HIS A 33 -40.82 -35.18 -32.94
C HIS A 33 -40.96 -36.09 -34.16
N ARG A 34 -39.87 -36.72 -34.60
CA ARG A 34 -39.91 -37.73 -35.67
C ARG A 34 -40.79 -38.92 -35.29
N HIS A 35 -40.63 -39.46 -34.07
CA HIS A 35 -41.48 -40.56 -33.56
C HIS A 35 -42.96 -40.16 -33.50
N LEU A 36 -43.26 -38.94 -33.09
CA LEU A 36 -44.63 -38.42 -33.06
C LEU A 36 -45.25 -38.41 -34.44
N LEU A 37 -44.58 -37.81 -35.43
CA LEU A 37 -45.09 -37.75 -36.79
C LEU A 37 -45.26 -39.14 -37.40
N THR A 38 -44.30 -40.05 -37.22
CA THR A 38 -44.41 -41.42 -37.75
C THR A 38 -45.54 -42.20 -37.09
N SER A 39 -45.71 -42.08 -35.77
CA SER A 39 -46.80 -42.77 -35.06
C SER A 39 -48.17 -42.23 -35.47
N LEU A 40 -48.32 -40.90 -35.59
CA LEU A 40 -49.57 -40.31 -36.08
C LEU A 40 -49.90 -40.73 -37.51
N PHE A 41 -48.90 -40.78 -38.38
CA PHE A 41 -49.05 -41.27 -39.76
C PHE A 41 -49.50 -42.74 -39.79
N LEU A 42 -48.86 -43.61 -39.00
CA LEU A 42 -49.23 -45.03 -38.92
C LEU A 42 -50.64 -45.24 -38.37
N ILE A 43 -51.04 -44.47 -37.36
CA ILE A 43 -52.40 -44.50 -36.82
C ILE A 43 -53.41 -44.07 -37.89
N PHE A 44 -53.17 -42.94 -38.56
CA PHE A 44 -54.04 -42.43 -39.62
C PHE A 44 -54.18 -43.43 -40.76
N PHE A 45 -53.07 -44.00 -41.24
CA PHE A 45 -53.07 -45.01 -42.29
C PHE A 45 -53.81 -46.29 -41.87
N ALA A 46 -53.60 -46.77 -40.64
CA ALA A 46 -54.30 -47.95 -40.13
C ALA A 46 -55.82 -47.73 -40.03
N LEU A 47 -56.26 -46.53 -39.63
CA LEU A 47 -57.69 -46.17 -39.60
C LEU A 47 -58.29 -46.09 -41.00
N ILE A 48 -57.59 -45.50 -41.96
CA ILE A 48 -58.04 -45.46 -43.37
C ILE A 48 -58.10 -46.87 -43.96
N ALA A 49 -57.09 -47.71 -43.73
CA ALA A 49 -57.09 -49.08 -44.19
C ALA A 49 -58.27 -49.86 -43.59
N ASN A 50 -58.53 -49.67 -42.29
CA ASN A 50 -59.70 -50.25 -41.64
C ASN A 50 -61.04 -49.79 -42.26
N LEU A 51 -61.13 -48.53 -42.70
CA LEU A 51 -62.31 -47.98 -43.37
C LEU A 51 -62.45 -48.49 -44.81
N ALA A 52 -61.35 -48.57 -45.56
CA ALA A 52 -61.34 -48.89 -46.99
C ALA A 52 -61.52 -50.39 -47.30
N PHE A 53 -61.07 -51.28 -46.41
CA PHE A 53 -61.05 -52.73 -46.65
C PHE A 53 -62.21 -53.50 -45.99
N GLU A 54 -63.22 -52.80 -45.45
CA GLU A 54 -64.45 -53.35 -44.81
C GLU A 54 -64.34 -54.83 -44.37
N TYR A 55 -63.89 -55.06 -43.12
CA TYR A 55 -64.02 -56.32 -42.37
C TYR A 55 -63.53 -57.64 -43.01
N LYS A 56 -62.91 -57.67 -44.19
CA LYS A 56 -62.53 -58.94 -44.84
C LYS A 56 -61.29 -59.64 -44.27
N LEU A 57 -60.67 -59.08 -43.24
CA LEU A 57 -59.61 -59.73 -42.47
C LEU A 57 -60.13 -59.93 -41.04
N GLU A 58 -60.58 -61.16 -40.71
CA GLU A 58 -61.10 -61.59 -39.41
C GLU A 58 -60.04 -61.60 -38.28
N PHE A 59 -59.18 -60.58 -38.23
CA PHE A 59 -58.14 -60.46 -37.22
C PHE A 59 -58.59 -59.46 -36.14
N MET A 60 -59.08 -59.99 -35.02
CA MET A 60 -59.58 -59.24 -33.87
C MET A 60 -58.73 -59.51 -32.62
N PRO A 61 -57.57 -58.86 -32.48
CA PRO A 61 -56.80 -58.95 -31.24
C PRO A 61 -57.62 -58.37 -30.07
N PHE A 62 -57.71 -59.13 -28.97
CA PHE A 62 -58.42 -58.74 -27.74
C PHE A 62 -59.90 -58.36 -27.93
N ASN A 63 -60.57 -58.96 -28.92
CA ASN A 63 -61.98 -58.67 -29.24
C ASN A 63 -62.23 -57.21 -29.65
N THR A 64 -61.19 -56.53 -30.16
CA THR A 64 -61.23 -55.16 -30.68
C THR A 64 -60.67 -55.12 -32.09
N ASN A 65 -61.02 -54.11 -32.90
CA ASN A 65 -60.42 -53.98 -34.23
C ASN A 65 -58.91 -53.75 -34.09
N TRP A 66 -58.14 -54.45 -34.92
CA TRP A 66 -56.67 -54.38 -34.93
C TRP A 66 -56.13 -52.95 -35.05
N SER A 67 -56.83 -52.06 -35.76
CA SER A 67 -56.47 -50.65 -35.93
C SER A 67 -56.58 -49.86 -34.61
N PHE A 68 -57.59 -50.14 -33.79
CA PHE A 68 -57.72 -49.54 -32.46
C PHE A 68 -56.67 -50.08 -31.49
N SER A 69 -56.41 -51.39 -31.49
CA SER A 69 -55.35 -51.97 -30.65
C SER A 69 -53.97 -51.41 -31.02
N LEU A 70 -53.69 -51.23 -32.32
CA LEU A 70 -52.47 -50.60 -32.81
C LEU A 70 -52.38 -49.13 -32.40
N ALA A 71 -53.48 -48.37 -32.50
CA ALA A 71 -53.52 -46.97 -32.09
C ALA A 71 -53.25 -46.80 -30.58
N THR A 72 -53.84 -47.66 -29.75
CA THR A 72 -53.59 -47.67 -28.30
C THR A 72 -52.13 -47.99 -27.98
N LEU A 73 -51.55 -49.00 -28.65
CA LEU A 73 -50.14 -49.37 -28.45
C LEU A 73 -49.20 -48.22 -28.83
N LEU A 74 -49.37 -47.65 -30.03
CA LEU A 74 -48.55 -46.54 -30.51
C LEU A 74 -48.73 -45.28 -29.64
N GLY A 75 -49.94 -45.02 -29.17
CA GLY A 75 -50.24 -43.94 -28.22
C GLY A 75 -49.53 -44.13 -26.88
N ALA A 76 -49.56 -45.35 -26.31
CA ALA A 76 -48.86 -45.66 -25.07
C ALA A 76 -47.33 -45.50 -25.21
N LEU A 77 -46.75 -45.99 -26.32
CA LEU A 77 -45.32 -45.80 -26.62
C LEU A 77 -44.93 -44.33 -26.76
N LEU A 78 -45.80 -43.53 -27.40
CA LEU A 78 -45.61 -42.09 -27.53
C LEU A 78 -45.61 -41.40 -26.16
N ILE A 79 -46.56 -41.74 -25.28
CA ILE A 79 -46.64 -41.19 -23.92
C ILE A 79 -45.40 -41.54 -23.11
N ILE A 80 -44.95 -42.81 -23.16
CA ILE A 80 -43.72 -43.24 -22.48
C ILE A 80 -42.52 -42.43 -22.97
N HIS A 81 -42.40 -42.26 -24.29
CA HIS A 81 -41.31 -41.48 -24.89
C HIS A 81 -41.40 -39.99 -24.51
N PHE A 82 -42.61 -39.41 -24.50
CA PHE A 82 -42.84 -38.04 -24.06
C PHE A 82 -42.39 -37.84 -22.60
N LEU A 83 -42.84 -38.70 -21.68
CA LEU A 83 -42.46 -38.64 -20.27
C LEU A 83 -40.95 -38.77 -20.10
N ARG A 84 -40.32 -39.70 -20.84
CA ARG A 84 -38.87 -39.87 -20.81
C ARG A 84 -38.11 -38.62 -21.25
N VAL A 85 -38.55 -37.96 -22.32
CA VAL A 85 -37.84 -36.79 -22.88
C VAL A 85 -38.17 -35.53 -22.09
N TYR A 86 -39.43 -35.29 -21.71
CA TYR A 86 -39.86 -34.00 -21.16
C TYR A 86 -40.00 -33.97 -19.64
N VAL A 87 -40.26 -35.10 -19.00
CA VAL A 87 -40.50 -35.16 -17.54
C VAL A 87 -39.29 -35.72 -16.79
N PHE A 88 -38.76 -36.88 -17.21
CA PHE A 88 -37.71 -37.58 -16.46
C PHE A 88 -36.28 -37.14 -16.82
N TYR A 89 -36.06 -36.54 -17.99
CA TYR A 89 -34.74 -36.07 -18.38
C TYR A 89 -34.47 -34.64 -17.89
N SER A 90 -33.73 -34.53 -16.79
CA SER A 90 -33.20 -33.25 -16.29
C SER A 90 -32.04 -32.75 -17.17
N PHE A 91 -32.09 -31.47 -17.55
CA PHE A 91 -31.09 -30.82 -18.40
C PHE A 91 -29.70 -30.72 -17.75
N MET A 92 -29.57 -30.91 -16.43
CA MET A 92 -28.30 -30.89 -15.68
C MET A 92 -28.46 -31.76 -14.42
N GLY A 93 -28.18 -33.06 -14.54
CA GLY A 93 -28.37 -34.01 -13.44
C GLY A 93 -27.38 -33.84 -12.28
N LYS A 94 -27.58 -34.60 -11.21
CA LYS A 94 -26.76 -34.54 -9.97
C LYS A 94 -25.25 -34.66 -10.18
N ALA A 95 -24.81 -35.46 -11.15
CA ALA A 95 -23.40 -35.59 -11.48
C ALA A 95 -22.79 -34.29 -12.04
N TRP A 96 -23.56 -33.54 -12.84
CA TRP A 96 -23.13 -32.26 -13.37
C TRP A 96 -23.06 -31.21 -12.25
N GLU A 97 -24.09 -31.15 -11.39
CA GLU A 97 -24.12 -30.25 -10.22
C GLU A 97 -22.90 -30.48 -9.32
N ALA A 98 -22.59 -31.73 -8.99
CA ALA A 98 -21.44 -32.07 -8.15
C ALA A 98 -20.10 -31.65 -8.78
N LYS A 99 -19.95 -31.87 -10.10
CA LYS A 99 -18.74 -31.46 -10.83
C LYS A 99 -18.57 -29.95 -10.85
N GLN A 100 -19.65 -29.19 -11.05
CA GLN A 100 -19.61 -27.73 -11.01
C GLN A 100 -19.32 -27.20 -9.61
N MET A 101 -19.94 -27.78 -8.58
CA MET A 101 -19.67 -27.40 -7.19
C MET A 101 -18.19 -27.60 -6.83
N LYS A 102 -17.62 -28.76 -7.17
CA LYS A 102 -16.19 -29.04 -6.94
C LYS A 102 -15.30 -28.00 -7.61
N PHE A 103 -15.58 -27.67 -8.86
CA PHE A 103 -14.83 -26.64 -9.59
C PHE A 103 -14.92 -25.25 -8.95
N LEU A 104 -16.12 -24.84 -8.50
CA LEU A 104 -16.31 -23.56 -7.82
C LEU A 104 -15.55 -23.51 -6.50
N LEU A 105 -15.55 -24.60 -5.73
CA LEU A 105 -14.80 -24.72 -4.48
C LEU A 105 -13.28 -24.60 -4.72
N GLU A 106 -12.74 -25.28 -5.74
CA GLU A 106 -11.33 -25.16 -6.13
C GLU A 106 -10.97 -23.71 -6.51
N LYS A 107 -11.84 -23.04 -7.27
CA LYS A 107 -11.64 -21.64 -7.67
C LYS A 107 -11.69 -20.69 -6.48
N GLN A 108 -12.59 -20.94 -5.52
CA GLN A 108 -12.65 -20.19 -4.27
C GLN A 108 -11.40 -20.42 -3.42
N ALA A 109 -10.93 -21.67 -3.28
CA ALA A 109 -9.73 -22.01 -2.53
C ALA A 109 -8.50 -21.27 -3.08
N LEU A 110 -8.31 -21.25 -4.41
CA LEU A 110 -7.23 -20.49 -5.06
C LEU A 110 -7.33 -18.98 -4.79
N LYS A 111 -8.55 -18.42 -4.80
CA LYS A 111 -8.76 -16.99 -4.50
C LYS A 111 -8.43 -16.68 -3.05
N VAL A 112 -8.84 -17.53 -2.11
CA VAL A 112 -8.52 -17.40 -0.68
C VAL A 112 -7.01 -17.49 -0.45
N GLU A 113 -6.34 -18.45 -1.07
CA GLU A 113 -4.88 -18.60 -0.96
C GLU A 113 -4.15 -17.35 -1.47
N LYS A 114 -4.57 -16.81 -2.61
CA LYS A 114 -4.00 -15.58 -3.15
C LYS A 114 -4.20 -14.39 -2.22
N LEU A 115 -5.38 -14.27 -1.61
CA LEU A 115 -5.68 -13.23 -0.63
C LEU A 115 -4.78 -13.36 0.61
N LYS A 116 -4.65 -14.58 1.16
CA LYS A 116 -3.73 -14.86 2.28
C LYS A 116 -2.30 -14.44 1.96
N ARG A 117 -1.75 -14.88 0.81
CA ARG A 117 -0.38 -14.50 0.38
C ARG A 117 -0.20 -12.98 0.26
N ASN A 118 -1.21 -12.27 -0.26
CA ASN A 118 -1.15 -10.81 -0.34
C ASN A 118 -1.17 -10.16 1.05
N MET A 119 -2.03 -10.65 1.95
CA MET A 119 -2.09 -10.18 3.34
C MET A 119 -0.78 -10.45 4.09
N ASP A 120 -0.20 -11.64 3.93
CA ASP A 120 1.09 -12.00 4.54
C ASP A 120 2.22 -11.08 4.03
N LYS A 121 2.21 -10.77 2.72
CA LYS A 121 3.16 -9.82 2.12
C LYS A 121 2.98 -8.41 2.67
N GLU A 122 1.75 -7.94 2.80
CA GLU A 122 1.46 -6.62 3.39
C GLU A 122 1.85 -6.56 4.87
N ALA A 123 1.58 -7.62 5.63
CA ALA A 123 1.98 -7.74 7.02
C ALA A 123 3.51 -7.73 7.17
N ALA A 124 4.23 -8.48 6.33
CA ALA A 124 5.69 -8.48 6.30
C ALA A 124 6.27 -7.10 5.94
N LEU A 125 5.66 -6.39 4.98
CA LEU A 125 6.10 -5.04 4.60
C LEU A 125 5.89 -4.04 5.74
N LYS A 126 4.73 -4.11 6.41
CA LYS A 126 4.46 -3.28 7.60
C LYS A 126 5.43 -3.58 8.74
N ALA A 127 5.65 -4.85 9.05
CA ALA A 127 6.59 -5.26 10.09
C ALA A 127 8.02 -4.80 9.77
N SER A 128 8.46 -4.89 8.51
CA SER A 128 9.76 -4.34 8.09
C SER A 128 9.84 -2.83 8.27
N ALA A 129 8.79 -2.09 7.88
CA ALA A 129 8.76 -0.63 8.02
C ALA A 129 8.63 -0.17 9.49
N GLU A 130 7.95 -0.93 10.34
CA GLU A 130 7.90 -0.71 11.79
C GLU A 130 9.26 -0.98 12.42
N TRP A 131 9.89 -2.10 12.08
CA TRP A 131 11.24 -2.43 12.55
C TRP A 131 12.27 -1.40 12.07
N GLU A 132 12.20 -0.94 10.81
CA GLU A 132 13.06 0.12 10.29
C GLU A 132 12.85 1.42 11.07
N ARG A 133 11.60 1.82 11.34
CA ARG A 133 11.30 3.02 12.15
C ARG A 133 11.78 2.90 13.59
N GLU A 134 11.58 1.76 14.24
CA GLU A 134 12.07 1.52 15.60
C GLU A 134 13.61 1.53 15.69
N ASN A 135 14.28 1.08 14.63
CA ASN A 135 15.74 1.06 14.55
C ASN A 135 16.33 2.28 13.84
N GLN A 136 15.50 3.21 13.38
CA GLN A 136 15.94 4.45 12.77
C GLN A 136 16.45 5.36 13.88
N LYS A 137 17.76 5.30 14.11
CA LYS A 137 18.42 6.11 15.11
C LYS A 137 18.39 7.59 14.67
N THR A 138 17.61 8.42 15.36
CA THR A 138 17.68 9.87 15.27
C THR A 138 19.12 10.35 15.50
N ASN A 139 19.69 11.11 14.55
CA ASN A 139 21.04 11.67 14.67
C ASN A 139 20.95 13.12 15.13
N ILE A 140 21.08 13.35 16.44
CA ILE A 140 20.93 14.69 17.01
C ILE A 140 22.18 15.51 16.67
N THR A 141 22.01 16.62 15.95
CA THR A 141 23.12 17.46 15.50
C THR A 141 23.09 18.82 16.22
N ILE A 142 24.20 19.23 16.81
CA ILE A 142 24.39 20.63 17.21
C ILE A 142 24.92 21.40 16.00
N ILE A 143 24.36 22.57 15.70
CA ILE A 143 24.92 23.47 14.68
C ILE A 143 25.17 24.84 15.28
N ALA A 144 26.40 25.34 15.16
CA ALA A 144 26.81 26.61 15.76
C ALA A 144 27.88 27.31 14.92
N ALA A 145 27.95 28.62 15.03
CA ALA A 145 29.10 29.42 14.59
C ALA A 145 29.77 30.04 15.81
N ALA A 146 31.04 29.72 16.06
CA ALA A 146 31.79 30.21 17.22
C ALA A 146 33.17 30.73 16.79
N ALA A 147 33.67 31.75 17.48
CA ALA A 147 35.00 32.31 17.25
C ALA A 147 36.09 31.47 17.90
N GLU A 148 37.38 31.78 17.70
CA GLU A 148 38.49 30.97 18.21
C GLU A 148 38.42 30.79 19.74
N ASN A 149 38.13 31.88 20.46
CA ASN A 149 37.83 31.88 21.90
C ASN A 149 36.42 31.35 22.30
N ASN A 150 35.76 30.57 21.44
CA ASN A 150 34.40 30.05 21.62
C ASN A 150 33.30 31.12 21.76
N ALA A 151 33.55 32.39 21.48
CA ALA A 151 32.51 33.43 21.48
C ALA A 151 31.38 33.08 20.49
N LEU A 152 30.11 33.30 20.86
CA LEU A 152 28.94 33.12 19.99
C LEU A 152 28.23 34.44 19.70
N GLY A 153 28.08 35.28 20.72
CA GLY A 153 27.24 36.45 20.67
C GLY A 153 27.43 37.39 21.85
N LYS A 154 27.00 38.64 21.68
CA LYS A 154 26.99 39.69 22.70
C LYS A 154 25.66 40.43 22.62
N ASP A 155 25.05 40.74 23.76
CA ASP A 155 23.77 41.46 23.86
C ASP A 155 22.64 40.77 23.05
N ASN A 156 22.60 39.44 23.07
CA ASN A 156 21.72 38.57 22.28
C ASN A 156 21.86 38.71 20.74
N LYS A 157 22.94 39.29 20.22
CA LYS A 157 23.20 39.39 18.78
C LYS A 157 24.45 38.60 18.40
N LEU A 158 24.49 38.14 17.14
CA LEU A 158 25.71 37.62 16.53
C LEU A 158 26.70 38.78 16.34
N ILE A 159 27.98 38.53 16.64
CA ILE A 159 29.04 39.54 16.62
C ILE A 159 29.57 39.77 15.19
N TRP A 160 29.25 38.86 14.27
CA TRP A 160 29.66 38.92 12.86
C TRP A 160 28.48 38.65 11.92
N HIS A 161 28.72 38.93 10.64
CA HIS A 161 27.81 38.56 9.55
C HIS A 161 28.55 37.71 8.52
N LEU A 162 28.30 36.40 8.52
CA LEU A 162 28.92 35.45 7.61
C LEU A 162 27.87 34.89 6.65
N SER A 163 27.80 35.44 5.44
CA SER A 163 26.73 35.14 4.49
C SER A 163 26.72 33.67 4.04
N ASP A 164 27.89 33.06 3.89
CA ASP A 164 28.02 31.66 3.50
C ASP A 164 27.69 30.69 4.65
N ASP A 165 27.99 31.06 5.89
CA ASP A 165 27.54 30.31 7.08
C ASP A 165 26.01 30.29 7.18
N LEU A 166 25.34 31.44 7.00
CA LEU A 166 23.87 31.51 7.00
C LEU A 166 23.24 30.64 5.90
N LYS A 167 23.87 30.55 4.71
CA LYS A 167 23.43 29.64 3.64
C LYS A 167 23.64 28.19 4.04
N HIS A 168 24.80 27.87 4.62
CA HIS A 168 25.12 26.52 5.09
C HIS A 168 24.13 26.06 6.16
N PHE A 169 23.91 26.88 7.20
CA PHE A 169 22.90 26.67 8.24
C PHE A 169 21.51 26.45 7.65
N LYS A 170 21.08 27.31 6.71
CA LYS A 170 19.77 27.16 6.06
C LYS A 170 19.66 25.85 5.28
N ASN A 171 20.71 25.44 4.57
CA ASN A 171 20.70 24.24 3.76
C ASN A 171 20.67 22.98 4.61
N LEU A 172 21.46 22.92 5.70
CA LEU A 172 21.48 21.79 6.62
C LEU A 172 20.18 21.64 7.40
N THR A 173 19.63 22.74 7.91
CA THR A 173 18.47 22.69 8.82
C THR A 173 17.12 22.61 8.12
N LYS A 174 17.06 22.78 6.79
CA LYS A 174 15.79 22.85 6.05
C LYS A 174 15.00 21.54 6.15
N GLY A 175 13.72 21.63 6.50
CA GLY A 175 12.84 20.47 6.64
C GLY A 175 12.93 19.75 7.99
N HIS A 176 13.89 20.15 8.84
CA HIS A 176 14.13 19.54 10.14
C HIS A 176 13.62 20.41 11.30
N HIS A 177 13.61 19.82 12.49
CA HIS A 177 13.37 20.50 13.75
C HIS A 177 14.60 21.32 14.13
N VAL A 178 14.36 22.57 14.51
CA VAL A 178 15.38 23.49 15.03
C VAL A 178 15.04 23.84 16.47
N ILE A 179 15.86 23.34 17.39
CA ILE A 179 15.67 23.43 18.83
C ILE A 179 16.53 24.56 19.36
N MET A 180 15.89 25.53 20.03
CA MET A 180 16.55 26.71 20.53
C MET A 180 16.02 27.20 21.87
N GLY A 181 16.79 28.01 22.57
CA GLY A 181 16.36 28.70 23.78
C GLY A 181 15.57 29.96 23.46
N ARG A 182 14.68 30.37 24.38
CA ARG A 182 13.86 31.59 24.24
C ARG A 182 14.64 32.83 23.81
N LYS A 183 15.75 33.15 24.46
CA LYS A 183 16.57 34.34 24.12
C LYS A 183 17.12 34.30 22.70
N THR A 184 17.46 33.12 22.20
CA THR A 184 17.95 32.92 20.83
C THR A 184 16.83 33.08 19.82
N PHE A 185 15.62 32.63 20.15
CA PHE A 185 14.45 32.90 19.33
C PHE A 185 14.09 34.39 19.29
N GLU A 186 14.10 35.07 20.44
CA GLU A 186 13.78 36.51 20.57
C GLU A 186 14.77 37.43 19.83
N SER A 187 15.98 36.96 19.53
CA SER A 187 16.94 37.72 18.73
C SER A 187 16.75 37.56 17.22
N MET A 188 15.98 36.57 16.78
CA MET A 188 15.65 36.37 15.38
C MET A 188 14.47 37.27 14.99
N PRO A 189 14.43 37.78 13.74
CA PRO A 189 13.31 38.62 13.31
C PRO A 189 11.98 37.87 13.27
N ASN A 190 12.01 36.57 12.95
CA ASN A 190 10.85 35.68 12.85
C ASN A 190 11.29 34.23 13.03
N ALA A 191 10.32 33.34 13.24
CA ALA A 191 10.54 31.90 13.13
C ALA A 191 11.14 31.52 11.78
N LEU A 192 12.02 30.53 11.81
CA LEU A 192 12.77 30.10 10.64
C LEU A 192 11.83 29.37 9.65
N PRO A 193 11.66 29.85 8.40
CA PRO A 193 10.72 29.23 7.46
C PRO A 193 11.18 27.83 7.03
N ASN A 194 10.22 26.98 6.65
CA ASN A 194 10.41 25.59 6.23
C ASN A 194 11.15 24.71 7.27
N ARG A 195 10.94 25.01 8.55
CA ARG A 195 11.55 24.34 9.70
C ARG A 195 10.53 24.27 10.84
N THR A 196 10.58 23.18 11.60
CA THR A 196 9.79 23.06 12.83
C THR A 196 10.57 23.73 13.95
N ASN A 197 10.15 24.93 14.34
CA ASN A 197 10.85 25.73 15.35
C ASN A 197 10.40 25.28 16.74
N VAL A 198 11.34 24.87 17.59
CA VAL A 198 11.08 24.40 18.95
C VAL A 198 11.81 25.31 19.94
N VAL A 199 11.06 25.98 20.80
CA VAL A 199 11.59 26.97 21.76
C VAL A 199 11.49 26.43 23.18
N ILE A 200 12.64 26.31 23.83
CA ILE A 200 12.77 25.91 25.23
C ILE A 200 12.74 27.15 26.12
N THR A 201 11.82 27.18 27.08
CA THR A 201 11.68 28.25 28.07
C THR A 201 11.26 27.71 29.43
N LYS A 202 11.60 28.42 30.51
CA LYS A 202 11.07 28.15 31.86
C LYS A 202 9.81 28.98 32.17
N GLN A 203 9.47 29.95 31.33
CA GLN A 203 8.30 30.81 31.51
C GLN A 203 7.05 30.11 30.98
N LYS A 204 6.12 29.76 31.89
CA LYS A 204 4.91 29.00 31.54
C LYS A 204 3.92 29.77 30.68
N ASP A 205 3.90 31.09 30.80
CA ASP A 205 2.96 31.95 30.07
C ASP A 205 3.57 32.53 28.78
N TYR A 206 4.76 32.08 28.38
CA TYR A 206 5.39 32.52 27.15
C TYR A 206 4.59 32.08 25.93
N ARG A 207 4.41 33.00 24.97
CA ARG A 207 3.73 32.74 23.70
C ARG A 207 4.53 33.36 22.56
N ALA A 208 4.62 32.62 21.47
CA ALA A 208 5.28 33.02 20.25
C ALA A 208 4.60 32.31 19.07
N ASP A 209 4.46 33.01 17.96
CA ASP A 209 3.80 32.47 16.77
C ASP A 209 4.78 31.64 15.93
N GLY A 210 4.26 30.58 15.30
CA GLY A 210 5.03 29.73 14.40
C GLY A 210 6.08 28.83 15.08
N VAL A 211 5.97 28.61 16.40
CA VAL A 211 6.88 27.76 17.17
C VAL A 211 6.15 26.80 18.11
N HIS A 212 6.80 25.69 18.43
CA HIS A 212 6.40 24.80 19.52
C HIS A 212 7.13 25.21 20.80
N ILE A 213 6.39 25.47 21.87
CA ILE A 213 6.96 25.87 23.16
C ILE A 213 7.03 24.64 24.06
N VAL A 214 8.22 24.38 24.60
CA VAL A 214 8.50 23.26 25.51
C VAL A 214 9.34 23.75 26.70
N TYR A 215 9.40 22.93 27.75
CA TYR A 215 9.95 23.34 29.05
C TYR A 215 11.25 22.63 29.44
N SER A 216 11.74 21.72 28.59
CA SER A 216 13.03 21.05 28.78
C SER A 216 13.61 20.59 27.44
N LEU A 217 14.89 20.26 27.42
CA LEU A 217 15.56 19.72 26.23
C LEU A 217 15.00 18.34 25.86
N GLU A 218 14.72 17.49 26.85
CA GLU A 218 14.14 16.17 26.64
C GLU A 218 12.76 16.26 25.99
N ALA A 219 11.93 17.22 26.41
CA ALA A 219 10.64 17.48 25.76
C ALA A 219 10.81 17.96 24.31
N ALA A 220 11.83 18.78 24.03
CA ALA A 220 12.15 19.21 22.67
C ALA A 220 12.59 18.04 21.79
N LEU A 221 13.45 17.17 22.31
CA LEU A 221 13.95 15.98 21.61
C LEU A 221 12.84 14.94 21.41
N ALA A 222 11.93 14.76 22.38
CA ALA A 222 10.77 13.89 22.23
C ALA A 222 9.82 14.38 21.14
N LEU A 223 9.64 15.70 21.01
CA LEU A 223 8.85 16.28 19.92
C LEU A 223 9.50 16.04 18.54
N ALA A 224 10.83 15.99 18.50
CA ALA A 224 11.61 15.76 17.30
C ALA A 224 12.00 14.28 17.06
N GLN A 225 11.37 13.33 17.77
CA GLN A 225 11.73 11.90 17.70
C GLN A 225 11.53 11.29 16.30
N GLU A 226 10.57 11.80 15.53
CA GLU A 226 10.29 11.32 14.16
C GLU A 226 11.16 12.03 13.11
N ASP A 227 12.01 12.97 13.54
CA ASP A 227 13.00 13.62 12.68
C ASP A 227 14.27 12.76 12.62
N GLU A 228 14.76 12.50 11.41
CA GLU A 228 16.01 11.77 11.21
C GLU A 228 17.22 12.56 11.72
N GLN A 229 17.16 13.89 11.67
CA GLN A 229 18.27 14.77 12.01
C GLN A 229 17.80 16.11 12.62
N PRO A 230 17.35 16.12 13.88
CA PRO A 230 17.01 17.36 14.56
C PRO A 230 18.27 18.16 14.90
N PHE A 231 18.15 19.49 14.81
CA PHE A 231 19.24 20.43 15.03
C PHE A 231 19.06 21.23 16.31
N ILE A 232 20.07 21.20 17.19
CA ILE A 232 20.17 22.12 18.32
C ILE A 232 20.95 23.34 17.86
N ILE A 233 20.30 24.51 17.89
CA ILE A 233 20.82 25.77 17.33
C ILE A 233 21.15 26.82 18.40
N GLY A 234 21.19 26.42 19.68
CA GLY A 234 21.64 27.24 20.80
C GLY A 234 20.51 27.91 21.61
N GLY A 235 20.78 28.91 22.44
CA GLY A 235 22.07 29.54 22.77
C GLY A 235 22.91 28.73 23.77
N GLY A 236 23.90 29.39 24.39
CA GLY A 236 24.96 28.73 25.18
C GLY A 236 24.48 27.68 26.19
N GLU A 237 23.40 27.94 26.93
CA GLU A 237 22.85 26.98 27.89
C GLU A 237 22.23 25.74 27.20
N ILE A 238 21.53 25.94 26.07
CA ILE A 238 20.95 24.85 25.29
C ILE A 238 22.05 24.02 24.62
N TYR A 239 23.13 24.66 24.13
CA TYR A 239 24.28 23.92 23.61
C TYR A 239 24.93 23.05 24.69
N ARG A 240 25.11 23.58 25.89
CA ARG A 240 25.70 22.84 27.02
C ARG A 240 24.89 21.61 27.38
N GLN A 241 23.57 21.74 27.47
CA GLN A 241 22.67 20.59 27.69
C GLN A 241 22.69 19.64 26.49
N GLY A 242 22.70 20.20 25.28
CA GLY A 242 22.69 19.47 24.01
C GLY A 242 23.88 18.53 23.82
N LEU A 243 25.08 18.87 24.30
CA LEU A 243 26.27 18.02 24.14
C LEU A 243 26.10 16.60 24.69
N ALA A 244 25.29 16.43 25.74
CA ALA A 244 25.01 15.12 26.31
C ALA A 244 24.23 14.22 25.33
N TYR A 245 23.32 14.80 24.54
CA TYR A 245 22.41 14.09 23.65
C TYR A 245 22.89 14.04 22.19
N ALA A 246 23.68 15.02 21.75
CA ALA A 246 24.11 15.13 20.37
C ALA A 246 25.00 13.94 19.94
N ASP A 247 24.80 13.46 18.72
CA ASP A 247 25.66 12.50 18.04
C ASP A 247 26.68 13.21 17.15
N SER A 248 26.36 14.42 16.65
CA SER A 248 27.20 15.19 15.73
C SER A 248 27.24 16.69 16.09
N ILE A 249 28.31 17.38 15.72
CA ILE A 249 28.42 18.85 15.79
C ILE A 249 28.85 19.38 14.42
N GLU A 250 28.08 20.30 13.86
CA GLU A 250 28.42 21.12 12.70
C GLU A 250 28.84 22.50 13.21
N LEU A 251 30.14 22.76 13.23
CA LEU A 251 30.71 23.97 13.78
C LEU A 251 31.34 24.82 12.68
N THR A 252 30.88 26.06 12.57
CA THR A 252 31.63 27.11 11.86
C THR A 252 32.59 27.78 12.85
N ARG A 253 33.89 27.53 12.70
CA ARG A 253 34.94 28.17 13.49
C ARG A 253 35.41 29.44 12.80
N VAL A 254 35.15 30.60 13.40
CA VAL A 254 35.62 31.90 12.91
C VAL A 254 37.01 32.17 13.47
N HIS A 255 37.99 32.41 12.60
CA HIS A 255 39.41 32.55 12.96
C HIS A 255 39.73 33.96 13.47
N ALA A 256 39.04 34.36 14.53
CA ALA A 256 39.22 35.63 15.23
C ALA A 256 38.68 35.51 16.67
N ASP A 257 39.15 36.38 17.55
CA ASP A 257 38.64 36.50 18.92
C ASP A 257 37.71 37.71 19.04
N PHE A 258 36.62 37.52 19.79
CA PHE A 258 35.64 38.59 20.04
C PHE A 258 35.27 38.67 21.51
N GLU A 259 34.91 39.86 21.97
CA GLU A 259 34.22 40.02 23.24
C GLU A 259 32.78 39.49 23.14
N ALA A 260 32.41 38.60 24.05
CA ALA A 260 31.10 37.97 24.09
C ALA A 260 30.60 37.78 25.53
N ASP A 261 29.28 37.70 25.69
CA ASP A 261 28.63 37.27 26.94
C ASP A 261 28.16 35.81 26.89
N THR A 262 28.15 35.24 25.68
CA THR A 262 27.65 33.91 25.40
C THR A 262 28.72 33.15 24.61
N PHE A 263 29.10 31.98 25.14
CA PHE A 263 30.15 31.13 24.60
C PHE A 263 29.63 29.74 24.26
N PHE A 264 30.21 29.13 23.24
CA PHE A 264 30.02 27.73 22.91
C PHE A 264 30.77 26.88 23.95
N PRO A 265 30.19 25.75 24.40
CA PRO A 265 30.88 24.87 25.34
C PRO A 265 32.12 24.22 24.71
N ASP A 266 33.12 23.91 25.53
CA ASP A 266 34.33 23.23 25.07
C ASP A 266 34.03 21.85 24.49
N ILE A 267 34.66 21.56 23.35
CA ILE A 267 34.56 20.26 22.67
C ILE A 267 35.68 19.37 23.22
N ASP A 268 35.31 18.43 24.09
CA ASP A 268 36.24 17.46 24.68
C ASP A 268 36.76 16.47 23.61
N PRO A 269 38.07 16.47 23.29
CA PRO A 269 38.66 15.59 22.27
C PRO A 269 38.60 14.10 22.66
N ALA A 270 38.37 13.77 23.94
CA ALA A 270 38.13 12.39 24.35
C ALA A 270 36.73 11.89 23.98
N LYS A 271 35.79 12.79 23.70
CA LYS A 271 34.39 12.47 23.36
C LYS A 271 34.04 12.77 21.92
N TRP A 272 34.77 13.65 21.25
CA TRP A 272 34.46 14.15 19.91
C TRP A 272 35.66 14.01 19.00
N ARG A 273 35.41 13.55 17.77
CA ARG A 273 36.43 13.43 16.72
C ARG A 273 36.03 14.28 15.53
N GLU A 274 36.95 15.11 15.06
CA GLU A 274 36.80 15.81 13.78
C GLU A 274 36.81 14.78 12.65
N VAL A 275 35.77 14.79 11.81
CA VAL A 275 35.62 13.86 10.68
C VAL A 275 35.65 14.58 9.34
N TRP A 276 35.44 15.89 9.32
CA TRP A 276 35.47 16.70 8.10
C TRP A 276 35.76 18.17 8.42
N ARG A 277 36.43 18.84 7.48
CA ARG A 277 36.75 20.26 7.54
C ARG A 277 36.79 20.87 6.14
N GLU A 278 36.28 22.08 6.01
CA GLU A 278 36.45 22.94 4.84
C GLU A 278 36.83 24.35 5.28
N ASN A 279 37.93 24.88 4.75
CA ASN A 279 38.42 26.22 5.09
C ASN A 279 37.93 27.25 4.07
N ARG A 280 37.59 28.44 4.56
CA ARG A 280 37.23 29.63 3.77
C ARG A 280 38.12 30.78 4.22
N ASP A 281 38.93 31.28 3.29
CA ASP A 281 39.73 32.48 3.52
C ASP A 281 38.82 33.72 3.62
N SER A 282 39.33 34.80 4.20
CA SER A 282 38.63 36.08 4.19
C SER A 282 38.55 36.62 2.76
N ASP A 283 37.44 37.28 2.45
CA ASP A 283 37.18 37.89 1.14
C ASP A 283 36.36 39.19 1.30
N GLU A 284 35.97 39.80 0.18
CA GLU A 284 35.18 41.04 0.20
C GLU A 284 33.81 40.89 0.90
N LYS A 285 33.29 39.68 1.02
CA LYS A 285 32.00 39.37 1.68
C LYS A 285 32.17 38.91 3.13
N HIS A 286 33.37 38.48 3.52
CA HIS A 286 33.67 37.87 4.81
C HIS A 286 34.94 38.50 5.40
N GLN A 287 34.75 39.40 6.38
CA GLN A 287 35.86 40.12 7.04
C GLN A 287 36.84 39.20 7.77
N HIS A 288 36.40 37.98 8.12
CA HIS A 288 37.20 36.99 8.83
C HIS A 288 37.20 35.68 8.05
N ALA A 289 38.35 34.99 8.04
CA ALA A 289 38.43 33.61 7.60
C ALA A 289 37.66 32.71 8.58
N PHE A 290 37.09 31.62 8.09
CA PHE A 290 36.40 30.65 8.92
C PHE A 290 36.53 29.24 8.35
N SER A 291 36.28 28.23 9.17
CA SER A 291 36.24 26.83 8.75
C SER A 291 34.89 26.22 9.10
N PHE A 292 34.29 25.49 8.17
CA PHE A 292 33.25 24.52 8.53
C PHE A 292 33.93 23.26 9.03
N ILE A 293 33.52 22.76 10.18
CA ILE A 293 34.11 21.60 10.86
C ILE A 293 32.98 20.69 11.33
N ARG A 294 33.07 19.40 11.00
CA ARG A 294 32.15 18.39 11.51
C ARG A 294 32.85 17.52 12.55
N TYR A 295 32.24 17.39 13.72
CA TYR A 295 32.62 16.43 14.74
C TYR A 295 31.56 15.34 14.85
N GLU A 296 32.01 14.12 15.10
CA GLU A 296 31.17 13.00 15.51
C GLU A 296 31.52 12.58 16.93
N LYS A 297 30.50 12.20 17.71
CA LYS A 297 30.69 11.65 19.05
C LYS A 297 31.37 10.27 18.94
N ILE A 298 32.45 10.07 19.66
CA ILE A 298 33.16 8.79 19.75
C ILE A 298 32.24 7.80 20.47
N LYS A 299 31.87 6.72 19.80
CA LYS A 299 31.15 5.60 20.41
C LYS A 299 32.16 4.76 21.18
N ILE A 300 32.05 4.76 22.51
CA ILE A 300 32.83 3.91 23.42
C ILE A 300 32.08 2.59 23.61
#